data_AF-M6VY63-F1
#
_entry.id   AF-M6VY63-F1
#
_cell.length_a   1.000
_cell.length_b   1.000
_cell.length_c   1.000
_cell.angle_alpha   90.00
_cell.angle_beta   90.00
_cell.angle_gamma   90.00
#
_symmetry.space_group_name_H-M   'P 1'
#
loop_
_entity.id
_entity.type
_entity.pdbx_description
1 polymer ?
#
loop_
_entity_poly.entity_id
_entity_poly.type
_entity_poly.pdbx_seq_one_letter_code
_entity_poly.pdbx_strand_id
1 'polypeptide(L)' 'MEGTLVDKRNFGTISVSGKRDQRKLVLRIFDVYGKELWKKEILPTP' A
#
# COMPACT_ATOMS: atom_id res chain seq x y z
N MET A 1 -9.43 29.72 11.78
CA MET A 1 -8.84 28.38 11.96
C MET A 1 -7.96 28.11 10.76
N GLU A 2 -6.70 28.56 10.82
CA GLU A 2 -5.66 28.11 9.91
C GLU A 2 -5.08 26.81 10.52
N GLY A 3 -5.16 25.69 9.80
CA GLY A 3 -4.62 24.42 10.30
C GLY A 3 -5.38 23.16 9.88
N THR A 4 -6.55 23.27 9.24
CA THR A 4 -7.34 22.10 8.80
C THR A 4 -7.18 21.74 7.32
N LEU A 5 -6.41 22.50 6.54
CA LEU A 5 -6.24 22.21 5.11
C LEU A 5 -5.23 21.08 4.90
N VAL A 6 -5.73 19.85 4.77
CA VAL A 6 -4.92 18.69 4.35
C VAL A 6 -4.92 18.62 2.83
N ASP A 7 -3.96 19.31 2.19
CA ASP A 7 -3.85 19.39 0.73
C ASP A 7 -3.30 18.09 0.10
N LYS A 8 -2.45 17.37 0.83
CA LYS A 8 -1.81 16.13 0.33
C LYS A 8 -1.94 15.02 1.34
N ARG A 9 -2.23 13.81 0.85
CA ARG A 9 -2.36 12.60 1.65
C ARG A 9 -1.37 11.55 1.16
N ASN A 10 -0.82 10.81 2.11
CA ASN A 10 -0.18 9.54 1.80
C ASN A 10 -1.16 8.65 1.04
N PHE A 11 -0.64 7.78 0.19
CA PHE A 11 -1.46 6.84 -0.58
C PHE A 11 -0.86 5.44 -0.48
N GLY A 12 -1.68 4.44 -0.83
CA GLY A 12 -1.25 3.06 -0.81
C GLY A 12 -1.66 2.33 -2.07
N THR A 13 -0.95 1.25 -2.37
CA THR A 13 -1.34 0.31 -3.41
C THR A 13 -1.53 -1.08 -2.83
N ILE A 14 -2.51 -1.78 -3.38
CA ILE A 14 -2.76 -3.19 -3.10
C ILE A 14 -2.59 -3.93 -4.42
N SER A 15 -1.74 -4.95 -4.44
CA SER A 15 -1.52 -5.78 -5.61
C SER A 15 -1.69 -7.25 -5.26
N VAL A 16 -2.50 -7.95 -6.05
CA VAL A 16 -2.69 -9.39 -5.95
C VAL A 16 -2.17 -10.02 -7.24
N SER A 17 -1.26 -10.98 -7.12
CA SER A 17 -0.62 -11.62 -8.27
C SER A 17 -0.37 -13.10 -8.02
N GLY A 18 -0.27 -13.88 -9.10
CA GLY A 18 -0.02 -15.32 -9.05
C GLY A 18 -1.23 -16.16 -9.45
N LYS A 19 -1.01 -17.47 -9.61
CA LYS A 19 -2.07 -18.46 -9.88
C LYS A 19 -3.00 -18.60 -8.67
N ARG A 20 -4.21 -19.11 -8.89
CA ARG A 20 -5.31 -19.17 -7.90
C ARG A 20 -4.86 -19.53 -6.47
N ASP A 21 -4.07 -20.58 -6.31
CA ASP A 21 -3.65 -21.13 -5.01
C ASP A 21 -2.25 -20.68 -4.57
N GLN A 22 -1.65 -19.77 -5.34
CA GLN A 22 -0.31 -19.22 -5.11
C GLN A 22 -0.36 -17.68 -5.08
N ARG A 23 -1.54 -17.11 -4.84
CA ARG A 23 -1.73 -15.66 -4.87
C ARG A 23 -0.99 -15.02 -3.71
N LYS A 24 -0.11 -14.09 -4.05
CA LYS A 24 0.55 -13.20 -3.10
C LYS A 24 -0.19 -11.87 -3.10
N LEU A 25 -0.43 -11.33 -1.91
CA LEU A 25 -0.94 -9.98 -1.71
C LEU A 25 0.22 -9.08 -1.24
N VAL A 26 0.38 -7.93 -1.89
CA VAL A 26 1.38 -6.92 -1.53
C VAL A 26 0.67 -5.62 -1.20
N LEU A 27 0.92 -5.12 0.01
CA LEU A 27 0.48 -3.81 0.48
C LEU A 27 1.69 -2.88 0.50
N ARG A 28 1.54 -1.68 -0.06
CA ARG A 28 2.55 -0.62 0.01
C ARG A 28 1.91 0.68 0.43
N ILE A 29 2.62 1.45 1.25
CA ILE A 29 2.27 2.81 1.63
C ILE A 29 3.38 3.73 1.18
N PHE A 30 3.00 4.83 0.55
CA PHE A 30 3.89 5.86 0.04
C PHE A 30 3.58 7.19 0.71
N ASP A 31 4.60 8.04 0.83
CA ASP A 31 4.37 9.43 1.17
C ASP A 31 3.75 10.21 0.00
N VAL A 32 3.45 11.48 0.24
CA VAL A 32 2.86 12.40 -0.75
C VAL A 32 3.73 12.62 -2.00
N TYR A 33 5.01 12.26 -1.96
CA TYR A 33 5.97 12.40 -3.06
C TYR A 33 6.23 11.07 -3.78
N GLY A 34 5.58 9.99 -3.34
CA GLY A 34 5.74 8.65 -3.93
C GLY A 34 6.91 7.85 -3.35
N LYS A 35 7.53 8.28 -2.25
CA LYS A 35 8.55 7.48 -1.56
C LYS A 35 7.88 6.35 -0.79
N GLU A 36 8.30 5.10 -1.00
CA GLU A 36 7.80 3.96 -0.23
C GLU A 36 8.20 4.14 1.25
N LEU A 37 7.20 4.18 2.14
CA LEU A 37 7.39 4.27 3.59
C LEU A 37 7.28 2.92 4.27
N TRP A 38 6.43 2.04 3.72
CA TRP A 38 6.16 0.73 4.32
C TRP A 38 5.67 -0.27 3.27
N LYS A 39 6.02 -1.53 3.50
CA LYS A 39 5.60 -2.66 2.68
C LYS A 39 5.31 -3.89 3.53
N LYS A 40 4.24 -4.60 3.19
CA LYS A 40 3.94 -5.93 3.71
C LYS A 40 3.57 -6.88 2.58
N GLU A 41 4.13 -8.07 2.68
CA GLU A 41 3.78 -9.19 1.83
C GLU A 41 3.01 -10.22 2.65
N ILE A 42 1.89 -10.67 2.11
CA ILE A 42 1.07 -11.74 2.67
C ILE A 42 1.07 -12.87 1.64
N LEU A 43 1.62 -14.01 2.06
CA LEU A 43 1.67 -15.23 1.28
C LEU A 43 0.39 -16.03 1.50
N PRO A 44 -0.04 -16.83 0.53
CA PRO A 44 -1.17 -17.72 0.71
C PRO A 44 -0.82 -18.73 1.81
N THR A 45 -1.73 -18.94 2.75
CA THR A 45 -1.65 -20.05 3.69
C THR A 45 -2.06 -21.34 2.97
N PRO A 46 -1.35 -22.46 3.20
CA PRO A 46 -1.72 -23.78 2.67
C PRO A 46 -3.14 -24.20 3.01
#